data_AF-A0A804NUC9-F1
#
_entry.id   AF-A0A804NUC9-F1
#
_cell.length_a   1.000
_cell.length_b   1.000
_cell.length_c   1.000
_cell.angle_alpha   90.00
_cell.angle_beta   90.00
_cell.angle_gamma   90.00
#
_symmetry.space_group_name_H-M   'P 1'
#
loop_
_entity.id
_entity.type
_entity.pdbx_description
1 polymer ?
#
loop_
_entity_poly.entity_id
_entity_poly.type
_entity_poly.pdbx_seq_one_letter_code
_entity_poly.pdbx_strand_id
1 'polypeptide(L)'
;MLEYQNVVGGRLKLKGKALDVKDGGVKKKKKYQHEKSSQTESDKNRDEENPHLDYDHLTPAERRYMKQKQKIDMQKIAKVANKSHKDRMQDFNQYLAKLSDHYDVPKVGPG
;
A
#
# COMPACT_ATOMS: atom_id res chain seq x y z
N MET A 1 -16.67 -15.56 21.24
CA MET A 1 -16.66 -17.02 21.02
C MET A 1 -16.00 -17.29 19.67
N LEU A 2 -14.83 -17.94 19.70
CA LEU A 2 -14.00 -18.56 18.64
C LEU A 2 -14.37 -18.29 17.15
N GLU A 3 -13.80 -17.23 16.57
CA GLU A 3 -13.90 -16.88 15.14
C GLU A 3 -13.03 -17.75 14.21
N TYR A 4 -12.27 -18.70 14.77
CA TYR A 4 -11.28 -19.52 14.06
C TYR A 4 -11.60 -21.02 14.02
N GLN A 5 -12.84 -21.41 14.33
CA GLN A 5 -13.19 -22.82 14.46
C GLN A 5 -13.37 -23.56 13.12
N ASN A 6 -13.48 -22.85 12.00
CA ASN A 6 -13.83 -23.42 10.69
C ASN A 6 -12.70 -23.33 9.63
N VAL A 7 -11.44 -23.27 10.03
CA VAL A 7 -10.32 -23.28 9.07
C VAL A 7 -10.01 -24.72 8.64
N VAL A 8 -10.34 -25.06 7.39
CA VAL A 8 -10.01 -26.36 6.80
C VAL A 8 -8.51 -26.41 6.49
N GLY A 9 -7.73 -27.08 7.35
CA GLY A 9 -6.32 -27.36 7.11
C GLY A 9 -6.14 -28.51 6.11
N GLY A 10 -5.42 -28.29 5.01
CA GLY A 10 -5.08 -29.34 4.05
C GLY A 10 -4.57 -28.82 2.70
N ARG A 11 -3.88 -29.66 1.93
CA ARG A 11 -3.51 -29.34 0.54
C ARG A 11 -4.79 -29.31 -0.31
N LEU A 12 -5.12 -28.15 -0.88
CA LEU A 12 -6.26 -27.99 -1.78
C LEU A 12 -6.13 -28.95 -2.98
N LYS A 13 -7.13 -29.83 -3.15
CA LYS A 13 -7.26 -30.74 -4.29
C LYS A 13 -8.46 -30.26 -5.12
N LEU A 14 -8.22 -29.88 -6.37
CA LEU A 14 -9.27 -29.42 -7.28
C LEU A 14 -9.73 -30.60 -8.15
N LYS A 15 -11.05 -30.78 -8.31
CA LYS A 15 -11.62 -31.77 -9.23
C LYS A 15 -11.70 -31.14 -10.63
N GLY A 16 -10.78 -31.52 -11.52
CA GLY A 16 -10.70 -31.04 -12.90
C GLY A 16 -9.49 -31.64 -13.62
N LYS A 17 -9.39 -31.46 -14.95
CA LYS A 17 -8.18 -31.84 -15.69
C LYS A 17 -7.01 -30.98 -15.17
N ALA A 18 -5.94 -31.63 -14.71
CA ALA A 18 -4.77 -30.94 -14.18
C ALA A 18 -4.16 -30.06 -15.28
N LEU A 19 -3.86 -28.80 -14.95
CA LEU A 19 -2.91 -28.02 -15.73
C LEU A 19 -1.55 -28.70 -15.58
N ASP A 20 -0.79 -28.82 -16.66
CA ASP A 20 0.54 -29.45 -16.67
C ASP A 20 1.56 -28.51 -16.01
N VAL A 21 1.42 -28.35 -14.69
CA VAL A 21 2.31 -27.57 -13.85
C VAL A 21 3.16 -28.56 -13.09
N LYS A 22 4.47 -28.52 -13.34
CA LYS A 22 5.50 -29.34 -12.67
C LYS A 22 5.18 -29.43 -11.18
N ASP A 23 4.79 -30.61 -10.70
CA ASP A 23 4.48 -30.93 -9.29
C ASP A 23 5.78 -30.88 -8.46
N GLY A 24 6.34 -29.68 -8.31
CA GLY A 24 7.60 -29.42 -7.64
C GLY A 24 7.35 -29.06 -6.18
N GLY A 25 7.25 -30.07 -5.32
CA GLY A 25 7.29 -29.85 -3.88
C GLY A 25 8.57 -29.13 -3.47
N VAL A 26 8.46 -27.88 -3.02
CA VAL A 26 9.61 -27.10 -2.53
C VAL A 26 10.13 -27.75 -1.24
N LYS A 27 11.30 -28.39 -1.31
CA LYS A 27 12.00 -28.93 -0.13
C LYS A 27 12.44 -27.73 0.74
N LYS A 28 11.73 -27.47 1.84
CA LYS A 28 12.15 -26.48 2.84
C LYS A 28 13.45 -26.96 3.51
N LYS A 29 14.56 -26.25 3.30
CA LYS A 29 15.80 -26.46 4.05
C LYS A 29 15.61 -25.98 5.49
N LYS A 30 16.05 -26.77 6.46
CA LYS A 30 15.98 -26.50 7.91
C LYS A 30 16.83 -25.26 8.23
N LYS A 31 16.22 -24.18 8.74
CA LYS A 31 16.96 -23.02 9.28
C LYS A 31 17.58 -23.40 10.62
N TYR A 32 18.89 -23.26 10.75
CA TYR A 32 19.55 -23.24 12.06
C TYR A 32 19.22 -21.91 12.75
N GLN A 33 18.86 -21.99 14.03
CA GLN A 33 18.66 -20.85 14.93
C GLN A 33 19.98 -20.07 15.02
N HIS A 34 20.01 -18.84 14.54
CA HIS A 34 21.03 -17.87 14.94
C HIS A 34 20.34 -16.83 15.80
N GLU A 35 20.48 -16.98 17.11
CA GLU A 35 20.26 -15.88 18.04
C GLU A 35 21.30 -14.80 17.78
N LYS A 36 20.85 -13.60 17.46
CA LYS A 36 21.63 -12.38 17.68
C LYS A 36 20.68 -11.23 18.00
N SER A 37 20.61 -10.95 19.30
CA SER A 37 20.17 -9.69 19.86
C SER A 37 21.05 -8.55 19.33
N SER A 38 20.44 -7.51 18.78
CA SER A 38 21.00 -6.16 18.85
C SER A 38 19.92 -5.16 18.47
N GLN A 39 19.30 -4.63 19.52
CA GLN A 39 18.64 -3.35 19.54
C GLN A 39 19.66 -2.28 19.11
N THR A 40 19.41 -1.60 17.99
CA THR A 40 20.05 -0.32 17.68
C THR A 40 19.02 0.58 17.03
N GLU A 41 18.50 1.50 17.83
CA GLU A 41 17.98 2.77 17.37
C GLU A 41 19.08 3.45 16.54
N SER A 42 18.75 3.88 15.33
CA SER A 42 19.59 4.79 14.57
C SER A 42 18.72 5.82 13.88
N ASP A 43 18.32 6.80 14.67
CA ASP A 43 18.09 8.16 14.20
C ASP A 43 19.43 8.70 13.65
N LYS A 44 19.59 8.66 12.32
CA LYS A 44 20.62 9.42 11.59
C LYS A 44 20.10 9.75 10.20
N ASN A 45 19.93 11.06 9.99
CA ASN A 45 19.99 11.74 8.70
C ASN A 45 20.78 10.92 7.66
N ARG A 46 20.11 10.49 6.59
CA ARG A 46 20.79 10.00 5.39
C ARG A 46 20.66 11.05 4.31
N ASP A 47 21.75 11.80 4.24
CA ASP A 47 22.18 12.56 3.08
C ASP A 47 21.97 11.77 1.78
N GLU A 48 21.55 12.50 0.76
CA GLU A 48 21.61 12.24 -0.68
C GLU A 48 22.31 10.94 -1.14
N GLU A 49 21.72 9.77 -0.84
CA GLU A 49 22.10 8.52 -1.48
C GLU A 49 21.48 8.51 -2.88
N ASN A 50 22.36 8.75 -3.86
CA ASN A 50 22.18 8.61 -5.30
C ASN A 50 20.96 7.69 -5.67
N PRO A 51 19.83 8.24 -6.17
CA PRO A 51 18.57 7.49 -6.35
C PRO A 51 18.66 6.39 -7.43
N HIS A 52 19.81 6.26 -8.08
CA HIS A 52 20.06 5.32 -9.15
C HIS A 52 20.42 3.90 -8.65
N LEU A 53 20.96 3.78 -7.43
CA LEU A 53 21.36 2.47 -6.89
C LEU A 53 20.14 1.59 -6.58
N ASP A 54 18.95 2.17 -6.43
CA ASP A 54 17.73 1.48 -6.04
C ASP A 54 16.96 0.81 -7.19
N TYR A 55 17.48 0.86 -8.43
CA TYR A 55 16.76 0.38 -9.62
C TYR A 55 17.28 -0.94 -10.20
N ASP A 56 18.50 -1.36 -9.87
CA ASP A 56 19.15 -2.51 -10.52
C ASP A 56 18.71 -3.87 -9.96
N HIS A 57 18.24 -3.92 -8.72
CA HIS A 57 17.63 -5.10 -8.10
C HIS A 57 16.13 -5.25 -8.38
N LEU A 58 15.49 -4.24 -8.98
CA LEU A 58 14.05 -4.26 -9.18
C LEU A 58 13.64 -5.10 -10.39
N THR A 59 12.52 -5.80 -10.24
CA THR A 59 11.87 -6.47 -11.35
C THR A 59 11.44 -5.45 -12.42
N PRO A 60 11.27 -5.87 -13.69
CA PRO A 60 10.79 -4.98 -14.74
C PRO A 60 9.45 -4.31 -14.42
N ALA A 61 8.57 -4.98 -13.64
CA ALA A 61 7.30 -4.43 -13.21
C ALA A 61 7.46 -3.31 -12.17
N GLU A 62 8.28 -3.54 -11.14
CA GLU A 62 8.57 -2.54 -10.11
C GLU A 62 9.26 -1.30 -10.70
N ARG A 63 10.21 -1.51 -11.63
CA ARG A 63 10.88 -0.43 -12.34
C ARG A 63 9.89 0.46 -13.12
N ARG A 64 8.89 -0.13 -13.77
CA ARG A 64 7.83 0.63 -14.47
C ARG A 64 6.95 1.40 -13.49
N TYR A 65 6.54 0.78 -12.39
CA TYR A 65 5.72 1.42 -11.37
C TYR A 65 6.43 2.62 -10.74
N MET A 66 7.70 2.47 -10.37
CA MET A 66 8.49 3.57 -9.79
C MET A 66 8.62 4.76 -10.75
N LYS A 67 8.92 4.51 -12.02
CA LYS A 67 8.94 5.57 -13.05
C LYS A 67 7.60 6.28 -13.19
N GLN A 68 6.50 5.52 -13.19
CA GLN A 68 5.15 6.08 -13.26
C GLN A 68 4.83 6.91 -12.01
N LYS A 69 5.16 6.40 -10.83
CA LYS A 69 4.97 7.08 -9.55
C LYS A 69 5.75 8.40 -9.51
N GLN A 70 7.03 8.39 -9.88
CA GLN A 70 7.84 9.60 -10.00
C GLN A 70 7.19 10.64 -10.92
N LYS A 71 6.71 10.22 -12.10
CA LYS A 71 6.01 11.11 -13.03
C LYS A 71 4.75 11.73 -12.42
N ILE A 72 3.94 10.93 -11.73
CA ILE A 72 2.72 11.39 -11.06
C ILE A 72 3.08 12.34 -9.91
N ASP A 73 4.10 12.00 -9.13
CA ASP A 73 4.52 12.78 -7.97
C ASP A 73 5.09 14.12 -8.40
N MET A 74 5.87 14.19 -9.47
CA MET A 74 6.29 15.48 -10.07
C MET A 74 5.09 16.37 -10.42
N GLN A 75 4.05 15.81 -11.03
CA GLN A 75 2.82 16.56 -11.35
C GLN A 75 2.07 17.02 -10.10
N LYS A 76 1.99 16.17 -9.07
CA LYS A 76 1.37 16.52 -7.78
C LYS A 76 2.16 17.61 -7.07
N ILE A 77 3.48 17.48 -7.01
CA ILE A 77 4.38 18.46 -6.39
C ILE A 77 4.22 19.80 -7.08
N ALA A 78 4.23 19.86 -8.42
CA ALA A 78 4.03 21.11 -9.15
C ALA A 78 2.69 21.78 -8.79
N LYS A 79 1.61 21.01 -8.65
CA LYS A 79 0.29 21.55 -8.25
C LYS A 79 0.24 22.01 -6.80
N VAL A 80 0.83 21.24 -5.88
CA VAL A 80 0.84 21.56 -4.45
C VAL A 80 1.78 22.71 -4.14
N ALA A 81 2.91 22.82 -4.84
CA ALA A 81 3.88 23.90 -4.70
C ALA A 81 3.26 25.28 -4.98
N ASN A 82 2.28 25.35 -5.89
CA ASN A 82 1.58 26.59 -6.20
C ASN A 82 0.63 27.06 -5.07
N LYS A 83 0.28 26.21 -4.10
CA LYS A 83 -0.65 26.56 -3.02
C LYS A 83 0.09 26.68 -1.69
N SER A 84 -0.07 27.81 -1.01
CA SER A 84 0.40 27.95 0.37
C SER A 84 -0.37 27.01 1.29
N HIS A 85 0.20 26.70 2.46
CA HIS A 85 -0.54 25.97 3.50
C HIS A 85 -1.81 26.73 3.90
N LYS A 86 -1.74 28.06 3.98
CA LYS A 86 -2.90 28.93 4.26
C LYS A 86 -4.02 28.74 3.24
N ASP A 87 -3.68 28.76 1.94
CA ASP A 87 -4.66 28.56 0.87
C ASP A 87 -5.26 27.14 0.95
N ARG A 88 -4.44 26.14 1.28
CA ARG A 88 -4.90 24.77 1.50
C ARG A 88 -5.89 24.65 2.66
N MET A 89 -5.65 25.39 3.75
CA MET A 89 -6.57 25.46 4.89
C MET A 89 -7.84 26.24 4.57
N GLN A 90 -7.74 27.30 3.79
CA GLN A 90 -8.90 28.06 3.32
C GLN A 90 -9.78 27.23 2.39
N ASP A 91 -9.20 26.55 1.40
CA ASP A 91 -9.90 25.63 0.50
C ASP A 91 -10.62 24.52 1.30
N PHE A 92 -9.94 23.96 2.31
CA PHE A 92 -10.51 22.92 3.16
C PHE A 92 -11.69 23.43 3.99
N ASN A 93 -11.54 24.58 4.65
CA ASN A 93 -12.62 25.18 5.43
C ASN A 93 -13.80 25.57 4.55
N GLN A 94 -13.54 26.08 3.34
CA GLN A 94 -14.58 26.39 2.38
C GLN A 94 -15.29 25.12 1.87
N TYR A 95 -14.55 24.03 1.67
CA TYR A 95 -15.14 22.73 1.33
C TYR A 95 -16.06 22.22 2.45
N LEU A 96 -15.61 22.28 3.70
CA LEU A 96 -16.42 21.89 4.86
C LEU A 96 -17.69 22.74 4.96
N ALA A 97 -17.59 24.05 4.77
CA ALA A 97 -18.75 24.95 4.80
C ALA A 97 -19.78 24.68 3.69
N LYS A 98 -19.36 24.02 2.60
CA LYS A 98 -20.24 23.63 1.48
C LYS A 98 -20.82 22.23 1.63
N LEU A 99 -20.29 21.40 2.53
CA LEU A 99 -20.84 20.07 2.75
C LEU A 99 -22.23 20.20 3.39
N SER A 100 -23.16 19.38 2.90
CA SER A 100 -24.47 19.28 3.53
C SER A 100 -24.32 18.62 4.89
N ASP A 101 -24.90 19.21 5.92
CA ASP A 101 -25.01 18.60 7.24
C ASP A 101 -25.93 17.36 7.21
N HIS A 102 -26.87 17.33 6.26
CA HIS A 102 -27.85 16.28 6.11
C HIS A 102 -27.62 15.49 4.82
N TYR A 103 -27.35 14.20 4.97
CA TYR A 103 -27.15 13.23 3.88
C TYR A 103 -28.43 12.45 3.54
N ASP A 104 -29.60 12.93 3.99
CA ASP A 104 -30.89 12.30 3.76
C ASP A 104 -31.92 13.33 3.30
N VAL A 105 -32.91 12.87 2.54
CA VAL A 105 -33.98 13.72 2.02
C VAL A 105 -34.95 14.02 3.16
N PRO A 106 -35.30 15.30 3.39
CA PRO A 106 -36.29 15.62 4.42
C PRO A 106 -37.60 14.87 4.15
N LYS A 107 -38.18 14.30 5.21
CA LYS A 107 -39.41 13.53 5.09
C LYS A 107 -40.56 14.45 4.66
N VAL A 108 -41.00 14.33 3.41
CA VAL A 108 -42.17 15.04 2.90
C VAL A 108 -43.44 14.33 3.36
N GLY A 109 -44.27 15.04 4.13
CA GLY A 109 -45.61 14.58 4.51
C GLY A 109 -46.62 14.95 3.41
N PRO A 110 -47.65 14.13 3.17
CA PRO A 110 -48.74 14.50 2.28
C PRO A 110 -49.48 15.69 2.91
N GLY A 111 -49.45 16.83 2.22
CA GLY A 111 -50.37 17.95 2.46
C GLY A 111 -51.75 17.63 1.93
#